data_AF-A0A8T1GRH0-F1
#
_entry.id   AF-A0A8T1GRH0-F1
#
_cell.length_a   1.000
_cell.length_b   1.000
_cell.length_c   1.000
_cell.angle_alpha   90.00
_cell.angle_beta   90.00
_cell.angle_gamma   90.00
#
_symmetry.space_group_name_H-M   'P 1'
#
loop_
_entity.id
_entity.type
_entity.pdbx_description
1 polymer ?
#
loop_
_entity_poly.entity_id
_entity_poly.type
_entity_poly.pdbx_seq_one_letter_code
_entity_poly.pdbx_strand_id
1 'polypeptide(L)'
;MEDKGMVLLRAFSTISPTSPTGVVSIHARTSDDKNRDDGMWASIHAQLPPVSSRQAVLLLDIQCATGNDACAVLHHLVHEMQISAKSIYFVTVISSFE
;
A
#
# COMPACT_ATOMS: atom_id res chain seq x y z
N MET A 1 -1.55 2.57 -3.92
CA MET A 1 -2.84 2.59 -3.20
C MET A 1 -3.91 3.09 -4.15
N GLU A 2 -5.14 2.60 -4.01
CA GLU A 2 -6.29 3.02 -4.82
C GLU A 2 -6.49 4.54 -4.76
N ASP A 3 -7.21 5.09 -5.75
CA ASP A 3 -7.47 6.51 -5.93
C ASP A 3 -6.21 7.39 -6.01
N LYS A 4 -5.73 7.89 -4.87
CA LYS A 4 -4.63 8.85 -4.78
C LYS A 4 -3.34 8.29 -5.40
N GLY A 5 -3.02 7.03 -5.13
CA GLY A 5 -1.81 6.40 -5.68
C GLY A 5 -1.81 6.25 -7.21
N MET A 6 -2.98 6.29 -7.87
CA MET A 6 -3.08 6.09 -9.32
C MET A 6 -2.50 7.26 -10.12
N VAL A 7 -2.46 8.47 -9.56
CA VAL A 7 -1.83 9.63 -10.20
C VAL A 7 -0.32 9.43 -10.32
N LEU A 8 0.31 8.96 -9.23
CA LEU A 8 1.74 8.64 -9.22
C LEU A 8 2.04 7.45 -10.13
N LEU A 9 1.16 6.44 -10.15
CA LEU A 9 1.30 5.32 -11.07
C LEU A 9 1.28 5.78 -12.53
N ARG A 10 0.33 6.64 -12.91
CA ARG A 10 0.24 7.19 -14.27
C ARG A 10 1.53 7.93 -14.65
N ALA A 11 2.08 8.74 -13.76
CA ALA A 11 3.35 9.43 -14.00
C ALA A 11 4.50 8.42 -14.15
N PHE A 12 4.62 7.44 -13.24
CA PHE A 12 5.65 6.42 -13.29
C PHE A 12 5.60 5.56 -14.55
N SER A 13 4.40 5.19 -15.01
CA SER A 13 4.21 4.41 -16.24
C SER A 13 4.70 5.11 -17.51
N THR A 14 4.87 6.44 -17.50
CA THR A 14 5.50 7.14 -18.63
C THR A 14 7.00 6.90 -18.71
N ILE A 15 7.64 6.63 -17.57
CA ILE A 15 9.08 6.38 -17.43
C ILE A 15 9.37 4.88 -17.59
N SER A 16 8.52 4.03 -16.99
CA SER A 16 8.67 2.57 -17.01
C SER A 16 7.37 1.87 -17.39
N PRO A 17 7.00 1.87 -18.69
CA PRO A 17 5.71 1.37 -19.16
C PRO A 17 5.54 -0.14 -19.03
N THR A 18 6.64 -0.90 -18.92
CA THR A 18 6.64 -2.37 -18.82
C THR A 18 6.63 -2.89 -17.38
N SER A 19 6.67 -1.99 -16.38
CA SER A 19 6.63 -2.38 -14.98
C SER A 19 5.28 -3.02 -14.63
N PRO A 20 5.26 -4.22 -14.01
CA PRO A 20 4.03 -4.81 -13.51
C PRO A 20 3.38 -3.91 -12.45
N THR A 21 2.05 -3.78 -12.51
CA THR A 21 1.29 -2.91 -11.62
C THR A 21 0.27 -3.71 -10.84
N GLY A 22 0.04 -3.33 -9.59
CA GLY A 22 -1.02 -3.88 -8.74
C GLY A 22 -1.75 -2.79 -7.99
N VAL A 23 -2.89 -3.13 -7.40
CA VAL A 23 -3.74 -2.21 -6.64
C VAL A 23 -3.88 -2.73 -5.21
N VAL A 24 -3.87 -1.79 -4.27
CA VAL A 24 -4.16 -2.06 -2.86
C VAL A 24 -5.26 -1.10 -2.42
N SER A 25 -6.34 -1.66 -1.89
CA SER A 25 -7.54 -0.96 -1.43
C SER A 25 -7.69 -1.14 0.08
N ILE A 26 -7.97 -0.04 0.77
CA ILE A 26 -8.13 0.00 2.24
C ILE A 26 -9.60 0.24 2.53
N HIS A 27 -10.25 -0.71 3.18
CA HIS A 27 -11.65 -0.58 3.58
C HIS A 27 -11.71 -0.32 5.09
N ALA A 28 -12.21 0.86 5.45
CA ALA A 28 -12.57 1.15 6.84
C ALA A 28 -13.69 0.18 7.25
N ARG A 29 -13.50 -0.56 8.35
CA ARG A 29 -14.57 -1.42 8.86
C ARG A 29 -15.73 -0.52 9.31
N THR A 30 -16.90 -0.71 8.72
CA THR A 30 -18.14 -0.07 9.18
C THR A 30 -18.50 -0.62 10.57
N SER A 31 -19.16 0.21 11.35
CA SER A 31 -19.43 0.05 12.79
C SER A 31 -20.27 -1.17 13.22
N ASP A 32 -20.54 -2.12 12.32
CA ASP A 32 -21.27 -3.35 12.63
C ASP A 32 -20.35 -4.48 13.13
N ASP A 33 -19.02 -4.31 13.05
CA ASP A 33 -18.00 -5.25 13.55
C ASP A 33 -17.53 -4.93 14.99
N LYS A 34 -18.42 -4.44 15.85
CA LYS A 34 -18.11 -3.93 17.21
C LYS A 34 -17.73 -4.98 18.27
N ASN A 35 -17.44 -6.23 17.90
CA ASN A 35 -17.26 -7.32 18.88
C ASN A 35 -15.87 -7.96 18.90
N ARG A 36 -14.83 -7.31 18.35
CA ARG A 36 -13.45 -7.78 18.54
C ARG A 36 -12.54 -6.62 18.94
N ASP A 37 -12.27 -6.60 20.24
CA ASP A 37 -11.35 -5.73 20.97
C ASP A 37 -9.88 -6.11 20.70
N ASP A 38 -9.53 -6.32 19.43
CA ASP A 38 -8.19 -6.72 19.01
C ASP A 38 -7.75 -5.78 17.89
N GLY A 39 -6.89 -4.82 18.23
CA GLY A 39 -6.14 -3.97 17.31
C GLY A 39 -6.91 -3.42 16.10
N MET A 40 -7.29 -2.14 16.17
CA MET A 40 -7.92 -1.33 15.11
C MET A 40 -7.22 -1.38 13.73
N TRP A 41 -7.43 -2.40 12.92
CA TRP A 41 -6.77 -2.57 11.62
C TRP A 41 -7.81 -2.62 10.49
N ALA A 42 -7.70 -1.69 9.54
CA ALA A 42 -8.53 -1.63 8.34
C ALA A 42 -8.40 -2.91 7.51
N SER A 43 -9.46 -3.30 6.78
CA SER A 43 -9.38 -4.45 5.88
C SER A 43 -8.59 -4.08 4.63
N ILE A 44 -7.47 -4.77 4.39
CA ILE A 44 -6.61 -4.55 3.23
C ILE A 44 -6.94 -5.60 2.17
N HIS A 45 -7.25 -5.13 0.97
CA HIS A 45 -7.39 -5.97 -0.21
C HIS A 45 -6.31 -5.60 -1.21
N ALA A 46 -5.49 -6.57 -1.61
CA ALA A 46 -4.40 -6.35 -2.53
C ALA A 46 -4.50 -7.30 -3.73
N GLN A 47 -4.46 -6.71 -4.92
CA GLN A 47 -4.44 -7.40 -6.21
C GLN A 47 -3.10 -7.09 -6.87
N LEU A 48 -2.12 -7.98 -6.66
CA LEU A 48 -0.75 -7.78 -7.11
C LEU A 48 -0.35 -8.87 -8.11
N PRO A 49 0.48 -8.54 -9.12
CA PRO A 49 1.17 -9.54 -9.90
C PRO A 49 2.16 -10.32 -9.01
N PRO A 50 2.61 -11.52 -9.42
CA PRO A 50 3.64 -12.25 -8.68
C PRO A 50 4.90 -11.41 -8.47
N VAL A 51 5.34 -11.31 -7.21
CA VAL A 51 6.54 -10.54 -6.83
C VAL A 51 7.67 -11.51 -6.51
N SER A 52 8.78 -11.41 -7.25
CA SER A 52 10.01 -12.14 -6.96
C SER A 52 10.87 -11.39 -5.93
N SER A 53 11.73 -12.13 -5.22
CA SER A 53 12.64 -11.57 -4.20
C SER A 53 13.66 -10.56 -4.72
N ARG A 54 13.85 -10.46 -6.05
CA ARG A 54 14.80 -9.53 -6.68
C ARG A 54 14.16 -8.25 -7.19
N GLN A 55 12.83 -8.14 -7.12
CA GLN A 55 12.10 -6.98 -7.61
C GLN A 55 11.90 -5.94 -6.52
N ALA A 56 12.11 -4.68 -6.86
CA ALA A 56 11.67 -3.56 -6.04
C ALA A 56 10.15 -3.37 -6.21
N VAL A 57 9.46 -3.13 -5.10
CA VAL A 57 8.03 -2.82 -5.04
C VAL A 57 7.88 -1.36 -4.64
N LEU A 58 7.26 -0.56 -5.51
CA LEU A 58 6.96 0.84 -5.22
C LEU A 58 5.54 0.95 -4.68
N LEU A 59 5.39 1.28 -3.39
CA LEU A 59 4.09 1.56 -2.79
C LEU A 59 3.79 3.06 -2.96
N LEU A 60 2.87 3.37 -3.86
CA LEU A 60 2.57 4.75 -4.27
C LEU A 60 1.33 5.30 -3.55
N ASP A 61 1.47 6.47 -2.93
CA ASP A 61 0.35 7.29 -2.43
C ASP A 61 0.75 8.78 -2.38
N ILE A 62 -0.14 9.68 -2.78
CA ILE A 62 0.15 11.11 -2.87
C ILE A 62 0.44 11.70 -1.50
N GLN A 63 -0.31 11.29 -0.47
CA GLN A 63 -0.31 11.93 0.83
C GLN A 63 -0.23 10.93 1.97
N CYS A 64 0.72 11.13 2.87
CA CYS A 64 0.85 10.41 4.13
C CYS A 64 0.67 11.40 5.30
N ALA A 65 -0.47 11.34 5.98
CA ALA A 65 -0.72 12.16 7.17
C ALA A 65 -0.27 11.43 8.45
N THR A 66 -1.04 10.42 8.88
CA THR A 66 -0.73 9.70 10.14
C THR A 66 0.19 8.50 9.95
N GLY A 67 0.43 8.08 8.70
CA GLY A 67 1.14 6.83 8.39
C GLY A 67 0.33 5.55 8.61
N ASN A 68 -0.84 5.60 9.26
CA ASN A 68 -1.62 4.42 9.60
C ASN A 68 -1.94 3.53 8.39
N ASP A 69 -2.43 4.13 7.31
CA ASP A 69 -2.78 3.41 6.08
C ASP A 69 -1.55 2.77 5.42
N ALA A 70 -0.45 3.52 5.33
CA ALA A 70 0.80 3.01 4.79
C ALA A 70 1.36 1.86 5.65
N CYS A 71 1.32 1.98 6.97
CA CYS A 71 1.75 0.93 7.90
C CYS A 71 0.87 -0.33 7.82
N ALA A 72 -0.45 -0.18 7.75
CA ALA A 72 -1.37 -1.30 7.60
C ALA A 72 -1.12 -2.05 6.28
N VAL A 73 -0.95 -1.33 5.16
CA VAL A 73 -0.59 -1.92 3.87
C VAL A 73 0.78 -2.61 3.95
N LEU A 74 1.80 -1.95 4.50
CA LEU A 74 3.14 -2.54 4.64
C LEU A 74 3.10 -3.83 5.45
N HIS A 75 2.35 -3.85 6.55
CA HIS A 75 2.22 -5.06 7.35
C HIS A 75 1.55 -6.19 6.56
N HIS A 76 0.46 -5.90 5.84
CA HIS A 76 -0.22 -6.88 4.99
C HIS A 76 0.71 -7.45 3.90
N LEU A 77 1.46 -6.59 3.21
CA LEU A 77 2.41 -7.01 2.17
C LEU A 77 3.53 -7.90 2.71
N VAL A 78 4.07 -7.57 3.89
CA VAL A 78 5.20 -8.29 4.48
C VAL A 78 4.76 -9.60 5.12
N HIS A 79 3.69 -9.61 5.91
CA HIS A 79 3.33 -10.76 6.74
C HIS A 79 2.32 -11.69 6.05
N GLU A 80 1.39 -11.14 5.27
CA GLU A 80 0.37 -11.95 4.60
C GLU A 80 0.80 -12.35 3.19
N MET A 81 1.37 -11.41 2.43
CA MET A 81 1.86 -11.66 1.07
C MET A 81 3.34 -12.09 1.01
N GLN A 82 4.05 -12.11 2.15
CA GLN A 82 5.43 -12.58 2.26
C GLN A 82 6.43 -11.82 1.35
N ILE A 83 6.15 -10.56 1.05
CA ILE A 83 7.06 -9.69 0.30
C ILE A 83 8.14 -9.18 1.25
N SER A 84 9.41 -9.22 0.82
CA SER A 84 10.52 -8.75 1.65
C SER A 84 10.39 -7.25 1.94
N ALA A 85 10.38 -6.86 3.23
CA ALA A 85 10.34 -5.46 3.62
C ALA A 85 11.47 -4.63 3.00
N LYS A 86 12.65 -5.24 2.77
CA LYS A 86 13.82 -4.57 2.16
C LYS A 86 13.64 -4.21 0.69
N SER A 87 12.65 -4.80 0.01
CA SER A 87 12.36 -4.52 -1.39
C SER A 87 11.18 -3.57 -1.58
N ILE A 88 10.52 -3.13 -0.50
CA ILE A 88 9.38 -2.22 -0.58
C ILE A 88 9.86 -0.79 -0.32
N TYR A 89 9.54 0.11 -1.24
CA TYR A 89 9.82 1.54 -1.15
C TYR A 89 8.50 2.30 -1.13
N PHE A 90 8.23 3.00 -0.04
CA PHE A 90 7.07 3.89 0.05
C PHE A 90 7.38 5.24 -0.60
N VAL A 91 6.56 5.63 -1.57
CA VAL A 91 6.74 6.86 -2.36
C VAL A 91 5.54 7.76 -2.12
N THR A 92 5.81 8.95 -1.54
CA THR A 92 4.80 9.96 -1.28
C THR A 92 5.28 11.37 -1.61
N VAL A 93 4.35 12.26 -1.93
CA VAL A 93 4.64 13.66 -2.29
C VAL A 93 4.47 14.56 -1.07
N ILE A 94 3.41 14.32 -0.31
CA ILE A 94 3.05 15.13 0.85
C ILE A 94 3.11 14.24 2.08
N SER A 95 4.07 14.48 2.94
CA SER A 95 4.10 13.89 4.28
C SER A 95 3.94 15.00 5.31
N SER A 96 3.15 14.79 6.35
CA SER A 96 3.39 15.57 7.57
C SER A 96 4.72 15.12 8.15
N PHE A 97 5.62 16.07 8.34
CA PHE A 97 6.69 15.94 9.30
C PHE A 97 6.07 16.27 10.67
N GLU A 98 6.39 15.46 11.68
CA GLU A 98 6.21 15.88 13.07
C GLU A 98 6.97 17.18 13.35
#